data_AF-A0AB36EUE4-F1
#
_entry.id   AF-A0AB36EUE4-F1
#
_cell.length_a   1.000
_cell.length_b   1.000
_cell.length_c   1.000
_cell.angle_alpha   90.00
_cell.angle_beta   90.00
_cell.angle_gamma   90.00
#
_symmetry.space_group_name_H-M   'P 1'
#
loop_
_entity.id
_entity.type
_entity.pdbx_description
1 polymer ?
#
loop_
_entity_poly.entity_id
_entity_poly.type
_entity_poly.pdbx_seq_one_letter_code
_entity_poly.pdbx_strand_id
1 'polypeptide(L)'
;MQGKVAQALANSALYLNSFGHAVIGWRWLEQAIRAQQGLANGNPADTEFYKGKLQAARFFLTWEVPGVHHALTILEARKDTCLGMQADWF
;
A
#
# COMPACT_ATOMS: atom_id res chain seq x y z
N MET A 1 -22.71 21.59 3.55
CA MET A 1 -21.98 20.64 2.67
C MET A 1 -22.67 19.29 2.76
N GLN A 2 -23.51 18.92 1.80
CA GLN A 2 -23.96 17.53 1.69
C GLN A 2 -22.76 16.69 1.23
N GLY A 3 -22.37 15.71 2.05
CA GLY A 3 -21.29 14.79 1.71
C GLY A 3 -21.66 14.03 0.43
N LYS A 4 -20.76 14.02 -0.56
CA LYS A 4 -20.94 13.24 -1.79
C LYS A 4 -20.65 11.76 -1.51
N VAL A 5 -21.44 11.15 -0.63
CA VAL A 5 -21.24 9.78 -0.10
C VAL A 5 -21.16 8.76 -1.24
N ALA A 6 -22.03 8.86 -2.25
CA ALA A 6 -22.01 7.98 -3.41
C ALA A 6 -20.69 8.02 -4.20
N GLN A 7 -20.07 9.20 -4.33
CA GLN A 7 -18.77 9.34 -5.00
C GLN A 7 -17.63 8.73 -4.18
N ALA A 8 -17.69 8.84 -2.84
CA ALA A 8 -16.71 8.22 -1.97
C ALA A 8 -16.82 6.69 -1.97
N LEU A 9 -18.06 6.16 -2.03
CA LEU A 9 -18.31 4.72 -2.04
C LEU A 9 -17.95 4.06 -3.38
N ALA A 10 -18.08 4.77 -4.50
CA ALA A 10 -17.83 4.25 -5.85
C ALA A 10 -16.42 3.66 -6.04
N ASN A 11 -15.43 4.20 -5.34
CA ASN A 11 -14.04 3.75 -5.42
C ASN A 11 -13.49 3.26 -4.06
N SER A 12 -14.38 2.91 -3.12
CA SER A 12 -13.98 2.57 -1.73
C SER A 12 -13.04 1.36 -1.65
N ALA A 13 -13.24 0.35 -2.49
CA ALA A 13 -12.36 -0.82 -2.58
C ALA A 13 -10.94 -0.47 -3.08
N LEU A 14 -10.83 0.41 -4.09
CA LEU A 14 -9.55 0.91 -4.57
C LEU A 14 -8.82 1.67 -3.47
N TYR A 15 -9.54 2.54 -2.75
CA TYR A 15 -9.00 3.26 -1.61
C TYR A 15 -8.46 2.31 -0.53
N LEU A 16 -9.27 1.31 -0.13
CA LEU A 16 -8.87 0.34 0.89
C LEU A 16 -7.60 -0.41 0.50
N ASN A 17 -7.48 -0.81 -0.77
CA ASN A 17 -6.31 -1.50 -1.28
C ASN A 17 -5.05 -0.61 -1.27
N SER A 18 -5.16 0.63 -1.80
CA SER A 18 -4.06 1.60 -1.79
C SER A 18 -3.61 1.95 -0.37
N PHE A 19 -4.56 2.15 0.54
CA PHE A 19 -4.27 2.42 1.95
C PHE A 19 -3.60 1.21 2.63
N GLY A 20 -4.03 -0.01 2.31
CA GLY A 20 -3.38 -1.24 2.78
C GLY A 20 -1.91 -1.31 2.38
N HIS A 21 -1.56 -0.96 1.14
CA HIS A 21 -0.16 -0.91 0.70
C HIS A 21 0.65 0.15 1.47
N ALA A 22 0.07 1.30 1.77
CA ALA A 22 0.73 2.33 2.58
C ALA A 22 1.01 1.84 4.01
N VAL A 23 0.02 1.21 4.66
CA VAL A 23 0.17 0.68 6.02
C VAL A 23 1.22 -0.43 6.06
N ILE A 24 1.12 -1.44 5.20
CA ILE A 24 2.06 -2.56 5.18
C ILE A 24 3.46 -2.10 4.75
N GLY A 25 3.56 -1.16 3.81
CA GLY A 25 4.83 -0.53 3.43
C GLY A 25 5.50 0.15 4.62
N TRP A 26 4.74 0.88 5.44
CA TRP A 26 5.25 1.46 6.68
C TRP A 26 5.75 0.41 7.67
N ARG A 27 4.99 -0.69 7.87
CA ARG A 27 5.42 -1.80 8.73
C ARG A 27 6.72 -2.45 8.25
N TRP A 28 6.93 -2.55 6.94
CA TRP A 28 8.19 -3.02 6.36
C TRP A 28 9.35 -2.08 6.62
N LEU A 29 9.15 -0.76 6.50
CA LEU A 29 10.17 0.24 6.84
C LEU A 29 10.59 0.14 8.32
N GLU A 30 9.62 0.02 9.23
CA GLU A 30 9.91 -0.16 10.65
C GLU A 30 10.71 -1.44 10.91
N GLN A 31 10.33 -2.56 10.29
CA GLN A 31 11.10 -3.81 10.40
C GLN A 31 12.50 -3.69 9.81
N ALA A 32 12.67 -2.97 8.69
CA ALA A 32 13.97 -2.75 8.08
C ALA A 32 14.91 -1.95 9.00
N ILE A 33 14.39 -0.90 9.66
CA ILE A 33 15.16 -0.13 10.66
C ILE A 33 15.63 -1.03 11.80
N ARG A 34 14.75 -1.90 12.33
CA ARG A 34 15.12 -2.82 13.41
C ARG A 34 16.09 -3.91 12.95
N ALA A 35 15.94 -4.42 11.73
CA ALA A 35 16.87 -5.39 11.15
C ALA A 35 18.26 -4.78 10.95
N GLN A 36 18.34 -3.53 10.50
CA GLN A 36 19.61 -2.81 10.38
C GLN A 36 20.29 -2.61 11.74
N GLN A 37 19.52 -2.27 12.79
CA GLN A 37 20.02 -2.17 14.16
C GLN A 37 20.49 -3.54 14.70
N GLY A 38 19.73 -4.61 14.41
CA GLY A 38 20.07 -5.97 14.78
C GLY A 38 21.36 -6.48 14.12
N LEU A 39 21.62 -6.10 12.86
CA LEU A 39 22.89 -6.40 12.20
C LEU A 39 24.08 -5.66 12.81
N ALA A 40 23.88 -4.44 13.30
CA ALA A 40 24.95 -3.64 13.89
C ALA A 40 25.29 -4.08 15.32
N ASN A 41 24.28 -4.40 16.12
CA ASN A 41 24.40 -4.53 17.58
C ASN A 41 23.87 -5.85 18.16
N GLY A 42 23.34 -6.75 17.32
CA GLY A 42 22.67 -7.97 17.75
C GLY A 42 23.56 -9.22 17.74
N ASN A 43 22.93 -10.37 17.93
CA ASN A 43 23.60 -11.67 17.91
C ASN A 43 24.01 -12.04 16.47
N PRO A 44 25.29 -12.41 16.20
CA PRO A 44 25.72 -12.89 14.89
C PRO A 44 24.89 -14.05 14.32
N ALA A 45 24.31 -14.89 15.18
CA ALA A 45 23.43 -15.99 14.77
C ALA A 45 22.17 -15.53 14.01
N ASP A 46 21.72 -14.29 14.21
CA ASP A 46 20.51 -13.73 13.60
C ASP A 46 20.78 -13.01 12.26
N THR A 47 22.04 -12.99 11.80
CA THR A 47 22.48 -12.22 10.62
C THR A 47 21.63 -12.51 9.37
N GLU A 48 21.41 -13.78 9.06
CA GLU A 48 20.66 -14.18 7.86
C GLU A 48 19.16 -13.84 7.97
N PHE A 49 18.60 -13.89 9.18
CA PHE A 49 17.23 -13.44 9.44
C PHE A 49 17.07 -11.94 9.16
N TYR A 50 17.99 -11.11 9.65
CA TYR A 50 17.94 -9.67 9.41
C TYR A 50 18.15 -9.31 7.94
N LYS A 51 19.07 -9.98 7.23
CA LYS A 51 19.23 -9.81 5.78
C LYS A 51 17.95 -10.17 5.03
N GLY A 52 17.28 -11.25 5.41
CA GLY A 52 15.97 -11.63 4.86
C GLY A 52 14.91 -10.56 5.06
N LYS A 53 14.84 -9.95 6.26
CA LYS A 53 13.92 -8.82 6.53
C LYS A 53 14.21 -7.61 5.65
N LEU A 54 15.48 -7.25 5.46
CA LEU A 54 15.87 -6.14 4.59
C LEU A 54 15.50 -6.42 3.13
N GLN A 55 15.71 -7.65 2.65
CA GLN A 55 15.35 -8.01 1.28
C GLN A 55 13.85 -7.99 1.06
N ALA A 56 13.06 -8.50 2.00
CA ALA A 56 11.60 -8.48 1.93
C ALA A 56 11.05 -7.05 1.97
N ALA A 57 11.60 -6.18 2.83
CA ALA A 57 11.25 -4.76 2.87
C ALA A 57 11.58 -4.07 1.54
N ARG A 58 12.76 -4.34 0.96
CA ARG A 58 13.15 -3.81 -0.36
C ARG A 58 12.14 -4.24 -1.42
N PHE A 59 11.85 -5.54 -1.52
CA PHE A 59 10.86 -6.07 -2.44
C PHE A 59 9.53 -5.33 -2.31
N PHE A 60 8.96 -5.26 -1.10
CA PHE A 60 7.65 -4.64 -0.91
C PHE A 60 7.65 -3.16 -1.32
N LEU A 61 8.67 -2.40 -0.91
CA LEU A 61 8.74 -0.96 -1.18
C LEU A 61 9.05 -0.63 -2.64
N THR A 62 9.83 -1.46 -3.34
CA THR A 62 10.22 -1.19 -4.73
C THR A 62 9.34 -1.87 -5.76
N TRP A 63 8.62 -2.92 -5.38
CA TRP A 63 7.80 -3.74 -6.29
C TRP A 63 6.31 -3.61 -6.00
N GLU A 64 5.87 -3.83 -4.76
CA GLU A 64 4.45 -3.85 -4.40
C GLU A 64 3.86 -2.44 -4.29
N VAL A 65 4.53 -1.54 -3.57
CA VAL A 65 4.02 -0.17 -3.35
C VAL A 65 3.78 0.61 -4.66
N PRO A 66 4.68 0.59 -5.66
CA PRO A 66 4.41 1.26 -6.93
C PRO A 66 3.20 0.69 -7.69
N GLY A 67 2.80 -0.56 -7.40
CA GLY A 67 1.65 -1.21 -8.02
C GLY A 67 0.32 -0.48 -7.81
N VAL A 68 0.21 0.34 -6.75
CA VAL A 68 -1.02 1.11 -6.48
C VAL A 68 -1.04 2.51 -7.08
N HIS A 69 -0.01 2.94 -7.83
CA HIS A 69 0.03 4.28 -8.43
C HIS A 69 -1.17 4.56 -9.35
N HIS A 70 -1.59 3.59 -10.16
CA HIS A 70 -2.75 3.77 -11.02
C HIS A 70 -4.04 4.01 -10.23
N ALA A 71 -4.25 3.24 -9.16
CA ALA A 71 -5.41 3.40 -8.28
C ALA A 71 -5.39 4.77 -7.59
N LEU A 72 -4.23 5.25 -7.15
CA LEU A 72 -4.07 6.59 -6.58
C LEU A 72 -4.47 7.69 -7.57
N THR A 73 -4.05 7.60 -8.84
CA THR A 73 -4.45 8.55 -9.89
C THR A 73 -5.97 8.60 -10.08
N ILE A 74 -6.65 7.45 -10.04
CA ILE A 74 -8.12 7.37 -10.13
C ILE A 74 -8.79 8.05 -8.92
N LEU A 75 -8.27 7.76 -7.72
CA LEU A 75 -8.79 8.27 -6.45
C LEU A 75 -8.62 9.79 -6.33
N GLU A 76 -7.45 10.31 -6.70
CA GLU A 76 -7.15 11.75 -6.70
C GLU A 76 -8.07 12.52 -7.67
N ALA A 77 -8.29 11.96 -8.87
CA ALA A 77 -9.19 12.52 -9.86
C ALA A 77 -10.69 12.35 -9.51
N ARG A 78 -11.02 11.59 -8.45
CA ARG A 78 -12.39 11.27 -8.02
C ARG A 78 -13.27 10.78 -9.19
N LYS A 79 -12.70 9.93 -10.04
CA LYS A 79 -13.38 9.42 -11.24
C LYS A 79 -14.71 8.78 -10.84
N ASP A 80 -15.78 9.19 -11.51
CA ASP A 80 -17.15 8.72 -11.29
C ASP A 80 -17.58 7.68 -12.32
N THR A 81 -16.63 7.14 -13.10
CA THR A 81 -16.90 6.20 -14.19
C THR A 81 -17.74 5.00 -13.74
N CYS A 82 -17.45 4.40 -12.58
CA CYS A 82 -18.25 3.32 -12.02
C CYS A 82 -19.62 3.79 -11.50
N LEU A 83 -19.72 5.03 -11.02
CA LEU A 83 -20.97 5.61 -10.53
C LEU A 83 -21.93 5.97 -11.68
N GLY A 84 -21.41 6.35 -12.84
CA GLY A 84 -22.19 6.70 -14.02
C GLY A 84 -22.72 5.51 -14.82
N MET A 85 -22.43 4.28 -14.39
CA MET A 85 -22.87 3.06 -15.08
C MET A 85 -24.40 2.89 -14.95
N GLN A 86 -25.06 2.53 -16.05
CA GLN A 86 -26.51 2.31 -16.09
C GLN A 86 -26.80 0.83 -16.27
N ALA A 87 -27.83 0.34 -15.57
CA ALA A 87 -28.22 -1.07 -15.64
C ALA A 87 -28.66 -1.45 -17.07
N ASP A 88 -29.39 -0.57 -17.76
CA ASP A 88 -29.94 -0.81 -19.10
C ASP A 88 -28.87 -0.96 -20.21
N TRP A 89 -27.58 -0.77 -19.91
CA TRP A 89 -26.48 -0.95 -20.87
C TRP A 89 -25.95 -2.40 -20.92
N PHE A 90 -26.48 -3.29 -20.08
CA PHE A 90 -26.08 -4.70 -19.92
C PHE A 90 -27.31 -5.62 -19.89
#